data_AF-A0A2P8QGR0-F1
#
_entry.id   AF-A0A2P8QGR0-F1
#
_cell.length_a   1.000
_cell.length_b   1.000
_cell.length_c   1.000
_cell.angle_alpha   90.00
_cell.angle_beta   90.00
_cell.angle_gamma   90.00
#
_symmetry.space_group_name_H-M   'P 1'
#
loop_
_entity.id
_entity.type
_entity.pdbx_description
1 polymer ?
#
loop_
_entity_poly.entity_id
_entity_poly.type
_entity_poly.pdbx_seq_one_letter_code
_entity_poly.pdbx_strand_id
1 'polypeptide(L)'
;MDEDHRVTGAAQRSPTPAAWQRLAKCRKGNAEALRAIVRRHAWPTADLVGAPASTAALMILLHAPDLAFQVVCRDLIAQAVADGRCPAPHHAYIADHCAVELGQPQFYGTRVDPVTCCPYPVRRPETLDERRRDVGLAPLDEQMRTLRLSG
;
A
#
# COMPACT_ATOMS: atom_id res chain seq x y z
N MET A 1 -11.90 6.58 6.32
CA MET A 1 -10.83 5.77 6.96
C MET A 1 -11.39 5.05 8.18
N ASP A 2 -12.09 5.74 9.08
CA ASP A 2 -12.68 5.13 10.29
C ASP A 2 -13.63 3.97 10.02
N GLU A 3 -14.48 4.06 9.01
CA GLU A 3 -15.39 2.97 8.64
C GLU A 3 -14.64 1.74 8.06
N ASP A 4 -13.57 1.95 7.29
CA ASP A 4 -12.77 0.85 6.74
C ASP A 4 -12.03 0.08 7.85
N HIS A 5 -11.45 0.79 8.82
CA HIS A 5 -10.85 0.18 10.00
C HIS A 5 -11.88 -0.57 10.85
N ARG A 6 -13.08 0.01 11.06
CA ARG A 6 -14.17 -0.61 11.82
C ARG A 6 -14.63 -1.92 11.17
N VAL A 7 -14.85 -1.90 9.85
CA VAL A 7 -15.33 -3.06 9.10
C VAL A 7 -14.22 -4.12 8.95
N THR A 8 -12.95 -3.71 8.80
CA THR A 8 -11.79 -4.61 8.81
C THR A 8 -11.69 -5.36 10.14
N GLY A 9 -11.76 -4.63 11.27
CA GLY A 9 -11.71 -5.25 12.59
C GLY A 9 -12.89 -6.19 12.85
N ALA A 10 -14.09 -5.85 12.36
CA ALA A 10 -15.26 -6.74 12.47
C ALA A 10 -15.11 -8.01 11.63
N ALA A 11 -14.59 -7.92 10.40
CA ALA A 11 -14.33 -9.07 9.54
C ALA A 11 -13.24 -9.98 10.11
N GLN A 12 -12.21 -9.42 10.73
CA GLN A 12 -11.14 -10.19 11.40
C GLN A 12 -11.64 -10.90 12.67
N ARG A 13 -12.46 -10.23 13.49
CA ARG A 13 -13.00 -10.83 14.73
C ARG A 13 -14.09 -11.87 14.50
N SER A 14 -14.85 -11.74 13.41
CA SER A 14 -15.96 -12.64 13.09
C SER A 14 -16.08 -12.83 11.58
N PRO A 15 -15.22 -13.67 10.98
CA PRO A 15 -15.12 -13.84 9.53
C PRO A 15 -16.35 -14.58 9.00
N THR A 16 -17.32 -13.82 8.49
CA THR A 16 -18.52 -14.34 7.80
C THR A 16 -18.58 -13.83 6.37
N PRO A 17 -19.22 -14.55 5.43
CA PRO A 17 -19.41 -14.05 4.07
C PRO A 17 -20.03 -12.65 4.01
N ALA A 18 -20.98 -12.36 4.90
CA ALA A 18 -21.60 -11.04 5.00
C ALA A 18 -20.63 -9.95 5.48
N ALA A 19 -19.70 -10.27 6.41
CA ALA A 19 -18.67 -9.33 6.84
C ALA A 19 -17.68 -9.03 5.70
N TRP A 20 -17.25 -10.05 4.95
CA TRP A 20 -16.38 -9.88 3.79
C TRP A 20 -17.05 -9.07 2.67
N GLN A 21 -18.34 -9.31 2.40
CA GLN A 21 -19.10 -8.52 1.43
C GLN A 21 -19.20 -7.04 1.83
N ARG A 22 -19.42 -6.74 3.12
CA ARG A 22 -19.45 -5.36 3.63
C ARG A 22 -18.09 -4.68 3.47
N LEU A 23 -17.00 -5.39 3.78
CA LEU A 23 -15.65 -4.87 3.60
C LEU A 23 -15.35 -4.59 2.12
N ALA A 24 -15.66 -5.54 1.23
CA ALA A 24 -15.47 -5.36 -0.21
C ALA A 24 -16.26 -4.16 -0.74
N LYS A 25 -17.52 -3.98 -0.29
CA LYS A 25 -18.35 -2.83 -0.66
C LYS A 25 -17.75 -1.52 -0.15
N CYS A 26 -17.27 -1.47 1.09
CA CYS A 26 -16.62 -0.29 1.67
C CYS A 26 -15.36 0.09 0.88
N ARG A 27 -14.47 -0.88 0.63
CA ARG A 27 -13.23 -0.68 -0.14
C ARG A 27 -13.51 -0.21 -1.56
N LYS A 28 -14.53 -0.78 -2.23
CA LYS A 28 -14.96 -0.34 -3.56
C LYS A 28 -15.41 1.13 -3.55
N GLY A 29 -16.25 1.52 -2.59
CA GLY A 29 -16.69 2.92 -2.45
C GLY A 29 -15.53 3.89 -2.19
N ASN A 30 -14.59 3.51 -1.32
CA ASN A 30 -13.39 4.32 -1.05
C ASN A 30 -12.52 4.46 -2.31
N ALA A 31 -12.33 3.37 -3.07
CA ALA A 31 -11.56 3.41 -4.31
C ALA A 31 -12.22 4.27 -5.39
N GLU A 32 -13.56 4.27 -5.49
CA GLU A 32 -14.31 5.13 -6.40
C GLU A 32 -14.15 6.62 -6.03
N ALA A 33 -14.24 6.95 -4.73
CA ALA A 33 -14.00 8.31 -4.24
C ALA A 33 -12.55 8.77 -4.52
N LEU A 34 -11.56 7.92 -4.25
CA LEU A 34 -10.16 8.22 -4.55
C LEU A 34 -9.94 8.41 -6.05
N ARG A 35 -10.56 7.58 -6.90
CA ARG A 35 -10.47 7.73 -8.37
C ARG A 35 -11.01 9.08 -8.84
N ALA A 36 -12.10 9.57 -8.25
CA ALA A 36 -12.64 10.88 -8.58
C ALA A 36 -11.66 12.01 -8.21
N ILE A 37 -10.99 11.92 -7.06
CA ILE A 37 -9.95 12.87 -6.64
C ILE A 37 -8.77 12.83 -7.61
N VAL A 38 -8.24 11.63 -7.89
CA VAL A 38 -7.08 11.42 -8.77
C VAL A 38 -7.34 11.98 -10.17
N ARG A 39 -8.55 11.79 -10.70
CA ARG A 39 -8.93 12.34 -12.01
C ARG A 39 -8.91 13.87 -12.06
N ARG A 40 -9.21 14.54 -10.95
CA ARG A 40 -9.33 16.00 -10.91
C ARG A 40 -8.06 16.71 -10.46
N HIS A 41 -7.28 16.08 -9.59
CA HIS A 41 -6.18 16.72 -8.87
C HIS A 41 -4.84 15.97 -8.98
N ALA A 42 -4.76 14.92 -9.80
CA ALA A 42 -3.66 13.95 -9.74
C ALA A 42 -3.55 13.32 -8.33
N TRP A 43 -2.39 12.81 -7.94
CA TRP A 43 -2.22 12.18 -6.63
C TRP A 43 -2.40 13.20 -5.49
N PRO A 44 -3.20 12.91 -4.44
CA PRO A 44 -3.35 13.79 -3.27
C PRO A 44 -2.09 13.76 -2.40
N THR A 45 -1.14 14.61 -2.76
CA THR A 45 0.17 14.75 -2.11
C THR A 45 0.08 15.45 -0.76
N ALA A 46 1.14 15.31 0.06
CA ALA A 46 1.13 15.78 1.45
C ALA A 46 1.02 17.31 1.55
N ASP A 47 1.50 18.06 0.56
CA ASP A 47 1.36 19.52 0.44
C ASP A 47 -0.08 19.96 0.15
N LEU A 48 -0.89 19.12 -0.51
CA LEU A 48 -2.28 19.45 -0.87
C LEU A 48 -3.28 19.11 0.25
N VAL A 49 -3.09 17.96 0.91
CA VAL A 49 -4.09 17.41 1.84
C VAL A 49 -3.54 17.15 3.24
N GLY A 50 -2.25 17.40 3.47
CA GLY A 50 -1.55 17.02 4.70
C GLY A 50 -1.05 15.58 4.67
N ALA A 51 0.03 15.31 5.40
CA ALA A 51 0.65 13.99 5.47
C ALA A 51 -0.29 12.85 5.93
N PRO A 52 -1.19 13.05 6.92
CA PRO A 52 -2.13 12.01 7.33
C PRO A 52 -3.11 11.62 6.20
N ALA A 53 -3.65 12.59 5.47
CA ALA A 53 -4.62 12.32 4.40
C ALA A 53 -3.94 11.70 3.18
N SER A 54 -2.71 12.13 2.84
CA SER A 54 -1.94 11.52 1.76
C SER A 54 -1.60 10.06 2.07
N THR A 55 -1.24 9.75 3.33
CA THR A 55 -1.05 8.37 3.79
C THR A 55 -2.36 7.58 3.75
N ALA A 56 -3.47 8.18 4.13
CA ALA A 56 -4.79 7.54 4.03
C ALA A 56 -5.17 7.22 2.58
N ALA A 57 -4.84 8.09 1.62
CA ALA A 57 -5.05 7.84 0.20
C ALA A 57 -4.25 6.63 -0.29
N LEU A 58 -2.99 6.48 0.13
CA LEU A 58 -2.19 5.29 -0.16
C LEU A 58 -2.83 4.03 0.44
N MET A 59 -3.31 4.07 1.69
CA MET A 59 -3.96 2.92 2.32
C MET A 59 -5.25 2.53 1.59
N ILE A 60 -6.04 3.49 1.12
CA ILE A 60 -7.22 3.21 0.28
C ILE A 60 -6.79 2.55 -1.03
N LEU A 61 -5.74 3.04 -1.66
CA LEU A 61 -5.23 2.51 -2.92
C LEU A 61 -4.74 1.06 -2.81
N LEU A 62 -3.99 0.73 -1.75
CA LEU A 62 -3.50 -0.63 -1.48
C LEU A 62 -4.63 -1.65 -1.27
N HIS A 63 -5.83 -1.17 -0.91
CA HIS A 63 -7.03 -2.00 -0.74
C HIS A 63 -8.02 -1.89 -1.91
N ALA A 64 -7.69 -1.11 -2.95
CA ALA A 64 -8.54 -0.98 -4.12
C ALA A 64 -8.59 -2.31 -4.90
N PRO A 65 -9.75 -2.70 -5.45
CA PRO A 65 -9.89 -3.97 -6.16
C PRO A 65 -9.41 -3.93 -7.62
N ASP A 66 -8.99 -2.77 -8.13
CA ASP A 66 -8.64 -2.55 -9.54
C ASP A 66 -7.15 -2.31 -9.72
N LEU A 67 -6.45 -3.33 -10.21
CA LEU A 67 -5.01 -3.30 -10.46
C LEU A 67 -4.62 -2.26 -11.51
N ALA A 68 -5.44 -2.02 -12.55
CA ALA A 68 -5.12 -1.03 -13.57
C ALA A 68 -5.10 0.38 -12.97
N PHE A 69 -6.05 0.67 -12.07
CA PHE A 69 -6.06 1.93 -11.33
C PHE A 69 -4.86 2.06 -10.37
N GLN A 70 -4.48 0.97 -9.69
CA GLN A 70 -3.29 0.95 -8.84
C GLN A 70 -2.01 1.25 -9.62
N VAL A 71 -1.84 0.65 -10.80
CA VAL A 71 -0.69 0.89 -11.68
C VAL A 71 -0.62 2.35 -12.14
N VAL A 72 -1.76 2.95 -12.53
CA VAL A 72 -1.81 4.38 -12.87
C VAL A 72 -1.40 5.24 -11.67
N CYS A 73 -1.91 4.93 -10.48
CA CYS A 73 -1.60 5.72 -9.28
C CYS A 73 -0.15 5.52 -8.83
N ARG A 74 0.44 4.32 -9.00
CA ARG A 74 1.86 4.07 -8.76
C ARG A 74 2.72 5.07 -9.53
N ASP A 75 2.42 5.29 -10.81
CA ASP A 75 3.21 6.19 -11.66
C ASP A 75 3.02 7.66 -11.23
N LEU A 76 1.80 8.05 -10.84
CA LEU A 76 1.55 9.38 -10.27
C LEU A 76 2.28 9.61 -8.94
N ILE A 77 2.32 8.59 -8.08
CA ILE A 77 3.05 8.61 -6.81
C ILE A 77 4.55 8.69 -7.07
N ALA A 78 5.07 7.93 -8.05
CA ALA A 78 6.48 7.98 -8.44
C ALA A 78 6.89 9.39 -8.86
N GLN A 79 6.09 10.05 -9.70
CA GLN A 79 6.33 11.44 -10.10
C GLN A 79 6.27 12.37 -8.88
N ALA A 80 5.28 12.22 -8.01
CA ALA A 80 5.16 13.06 -6.82
C ALA A 80 6.32 12.89 -5.84
N VAL A 81 6.89 11.69 -5.73
CA VAL A 81 8.12 11.43 -4.95
C VAL A 81 9.32 12.12 -5.60
N ALA A 82 9.47 12.01 -6.93
CA ALA A 82 10.54 12.69 -7.66
C ALA A 82 10.46 14.22 -7.51
N ASP A 83 9.26 14.78 -7.44
CA ASP A 83 9.00 16.20 -7.18
C ASP A 83 9.17 16.60 -5.70
N GLY A 84 9.44 15.64 -4.79
CA GLY A 84 9.53 15.90 -3.35
C GLY A 84 8.20 16.20 -2.65
N ARG A 85 7.06 15.94 -3.30
CA ARG A 85 5.70 16.21 -2.78
C ARG A 85 5.07 15.00 -2.07
N CYS A 86 5.70 13.84 -2.17
CA CYS A 86 5.24 12.61 -1.56
C CYS A 86 6.41 11.91 -0.86
N PRO A 87 6.20 11.30 0.33
CA PRO A 87 7.24 10.50 0.97
C PRO A 87 7.66 9.31 0.07
N ALA A 88 8.97 9.11 -0.10
CA ALA A 88 9.50 8.00 -0.89
C ALA A 88 8.97 6.60 -0.50
N PRO A 89 8.69 6.28 0.79
CA PRO A 89 8.06 5.02 1.15
C PRO A 89 6.71 4.77 0.48
N HIS A 90 5.93 5.83 0.17
CA HIS A 90 4.61 5.65 -0.46
C HIS A 90 4.75 4.96 -1.82
N HIS A 91 5.74 5.37 -2.62
CA HIS A 91 6.02 4.71 -3.90
C HIS A 91 6.51 3.27 -3.68
N ALA A 92 7.38 3.03 -2.71
CA ALA A 92 7.89 1.69 -2.44
C ALA A 92 6.77 0.68 -2.15
N TYR A 93 5.79 1.06 -1.33
CA TYR A 93 4.65 0.20 -0.99
C TYR A 93 3.76 -0.12 -2.20
N ILE A 94 3.36 0.89 -2.98
CA ILE A 94 2.47 0.65 -4.12
C ILE A 94 3.20 -0.06 -5.27
N ALA A 95 4.48 0.21 -5.48
CA ALA A 95 5.28 -0.45 -6.51
C ALA A 95 5.42 -1.95 -6.23
N ASP A 96 5.76 -2.33 -5.00
CA ASP A 96 5.85 -3.73 -4.60
C ASP A 96 4.48 -4.42 -4.56
N HIS A 97 3.42 -3.70 -4.15
CA HIS A 97 2.06 -4.23 -4.23
C HIS A 97 1.71 -4.61 -5.68
N CYS A 98 1.86 -3.68 -6.63
CA CYS A 98 1.63 -3.97 -8.04
C CYS A 98 2.54 -5.08 -8.58
N ALA A 99 3.81 -5.14 -8.16
CA ALA A 99 4.73 -6.20 -8.58
C ALA A 99 4.21 -7.58 -8.16
N VAL A 100 3.80 -7.74 -6.90
CA VAL A 100 3.25 -9.02 -6.40
C VAL A 100 1.95 -9.40 -7.11
N GLU A 101 1.02 -8.46 -7.29
CA GLU A 101 -0.24 -8.72 -8.01
C GLU A 101 -0.01 -9.09 -9.49
N LEU A 102 1.09 -8.63 -10.09
CA LEU A 102 1.53 -8.98 -11.45
C LEU A 102 2.42 -10.23 -11.51
N GLY A 103 2.64 -10.94 -10.39
CA GLY A 103 3.51 -12.11 -10.32
C GLY A 103 5.00 -11.81 -10.53
N GLN A 104 5.41 -10.57 -10.30
CA GLN A 104 6.79 -10.09 -10.46
C GLN A 104 7.51 -10.01 -9.11
N PRO A 105 8.84 -10.17 -9.08
CA PRO A 105 9.61 -9.97 -7.87
C PRO A 105 9.58 -8.50 -7.43
N GLN A 106 9.46 -8.29 -6.12
CA GLN A 106 9.47 -6.99 -5.46
C GLN A 106 10.81 -6.29 -5.60
N PHE A 107 10.83 -4.97 -5.50
CA PHE A 107 12.07 -4.19 -5.52
C PHE A 107 12.50 -3.76 -4.12
N TYR A 108 11.54 -3.41 -3.24
CA TYR A 108 11.79 -2.96 -1.86
C TYR A 108 11.41 -3.99 -0.79
N GLY A 109 10.75 -5.08 -1.16
CA GLY A 109 10.40 -6.18 -0.24
C GLY A 109 9.36 -5.79 0.82
N THR A 110 8.43 -4.89 0.51
CA THR A 110 7.45 -4.38 1.48
C THR A 110 6.26 -5.32 1.71
N ARG A 111 5.98 -6.25 0.78
CA ARG A 111 4.89 -7.23 0.87
C ARG A 111 5.37 -8.54 1.49
N VAL A 112 4.60 -9.01 2.45
CA VAL A 112 4.77 -10.29 3.15
C VAL A 112 3.56 -11.16 2.85
N ASP A 113 3.81 -12.43 2.57
CA ASP A 113 2.77 -13.43 2.43
C ASP A 113 2.17 -13.71 3.83
N PRO A 114 0.86 -13.48 4.02
CA PRO A 114 0.21 -13.68 5.31
C PRO A 114 0.14 -15.15 5.75
N VAL A 115 0.34 -16.11 4.85
CA VAL A 115 0.31 -17.55 5.16
C VAL A 115 1.67 -18.02 5.64
N THR A 116 2.73 -17.69 4.89
CA THR A 116 4.10 -18.14 5.21
C THR A 116 4.82 -17.20 6.17
N CYS A 117 4.30 -15.99 6.39
CA CYS A 117 4.98 -14.91 7.13
C CYS A 117 6.37 -14.60 6.59
N CYS A 118 6.58 -14.84 5.29
CA CYS A 118 7.80 -14.56 4.56
C CYS A 118 7.55 -13.48 3.51
N PRO A 119 8.55 -12.65 3.17
CA PRO A 119 8.43 -11.71 2.05
C PRO A 119 8.16 -12.48 0.76
N TYR A 120 7.30 -11.93 -0.11
CA TYR A 120 7.21 -12.40 -1.50
C TYR A 120 8.58 -12.26 -2.20
N PRO A 121 8.86 -12.99 -3.30
CA PRO A 121 10.14 -12.94 -4.00
C PRO A 121 10.66 -11.51 -4.23
N VAL A 122 11.94 -11.28 -3.94
CA VAL A 122 12.59 -9.97 -4.07
C VAL A 122 13.67 -10.03 -5.16
N ARG A 123 13.69 -9.02 -6.02
CA ARG A 123 14.72 -8.84 -7.04
C ARG A 123 16.02 -8.41 -6.37
N ARG A 124 17.13 -9.10 -6.66
CA ARG A 124 18.48 -8.76 -6.16
C ARG A 124 18.48 -8.53 -4.64
N PRO A 125 18.20 -9.57 -3.84
CA PRO A 125 18.12 -9.46 -2.38
C PRO A 125 19.41 -8.92 -1.75
N GLU A 126 20.57 -9.16 -2.37
CA GLU A 126 21.89 -8.71 -1.92
C GLU A 126 22.04 -7.18 -1.81
N THR A 127 21.23 -6.42 -2.55
CA THR A 127 21.24 -4.94 -2.56
C THR A 127 19.95 -4.35 -2.00
N LEU A 128 19.11 -5.18 -1.35
CA LEU A 128 17.79 -4.79 -0.89
C LEU A 128 17.85 -3.68 0.17
N ASP A 129 18.66 -3.88 1.21
CA ASP A 129 18.69 -2.95 2.34
C ASP A 129 19.27 -1.58 1.96
N GLU A 130 20.14 -1.53 0.95
CA GLU A 130 20.61 -0.27 0.36
C GLU A 130 19.44 0.51 -0.25
N ARG A 131 18.65 -0.15 -1.11
CA ARG A 131 17.47 0.48 -1.73
C ARG A 131 16.42 0.89 -0.71
N ARG A 132 16.22 0.08 0.34
CA ARG A 132 15.29 0.39 1.43
C ARG A 132 15.74 1.64 2.19
N ARG A 133 17.02 1.72 2.54
CA ARG A 133 17.60 2.91 3.18
C ARG A 133 17.42 4.17 2.34
N ASP A 134 17.65 4.08 1.03
CA ASP A 134 17.54 5.23 0.11
C ASP A 134 16.13 5.83 0.06
N VAL A 135 15.09 5.02 0.32
CA VAL A 135 13.69 5.48 0.40
C VAL A 135 13.19 5.66 1.84
N GLY A 136 14.05 5.53 2.85
CA GLY A 136 13.68 5.72 4.26
C GLY A 136 12.95 4.54 4.91
N LEU A 137 13.09 3.33 4.36
CA LEU A 137 12.61 2.09 4.98
C LEU A 137 13.70 1.46 5.86
N ALA A 138 13.30 0.90 7.00
CA ALA A 138 14.19 0.09 7.85
C ALA A 138 14.67 -1.16 7.10
N PRO A 139 15.80 -1.80 7.47
CA PRO A 139 16.22 -3.08 6.91
C PRO A 139 15.10 -4.14 6.92
N LEU A 140 15.08 -5.03 5.93
CA LEU A 140 13.99 -6.02 5.82
C LEU A 140 13.89 -6.88 7.08
N ASP A 141 15.01 -7.36 7.61
CA ASP A 141 15.04 -8.19 8.81
C ASP A 141 14.46 -7.49 10.05
N GLU A 142 14.64 -6.17 10.17
CA GLU A 142 14.07 -5.39 11.25
C GLU A 142 12.55 -5.30 11.11
N GLN A 143 12.05 -5.01 9.90
CA GLN A 143 10.61 -5.03 9.62
C GLN A 143 10.00 -6.41 9.94
N MET A 144 10.67 -7.49 9.53
CA MET A 144 10.20 -8.86 9.79
C MET A 144 10.18 -9.19 11.29
N ARG A 145 11.15 -8.70 12.08
CA ARG A 145 11.13 -8.83 13.55
C ARG A 145 9.93 -8.10 14.15
N THR A 146 9.66 -6.86 13.74
CA THR A 146 8.50 -6.10 14.24
C THR A 146 7.18 -6.79 13.92
N LEU A 147 7.03 -7.31 12.70
CA LEU A 147 5.82 -8.05 12.31
C LEU A 147 5.61 -9.32 13.14
N ARG A 148 6.67 -10.05 13.47
CA ARG A 148 6.61 -11.25 14.33
C ARG A 148 6.25 -10.94 15.79
N LEU A 149 6.61 -9.75 16.28
CA LEU A 149 6.28 -9.31 17.64
C LEU A 149 4.85 -8.77 17.77
N SER A 150 4.19 -8.49 16.64
CA SER A 150 2.88 -7.85 16.57
C SER A 150 1.73 -8.81 16.21
N GLY A 151 2.04 -10.08 15.94
CA GLY A 151 1.07 -11.14 15.60
C GLY A 151 0.96 -12.16 16.72
#